data_AF-A0AA85B3N3-F1
#
_entry.id   AF-A0AA85B3N3-F1
#
_cell.length_a   1.000
_cell.length_b   1.000
_cell.length_c   1.000
_cell.angle_alpha   90.00
_cell.angle_beta   90.00
_cell.angle_gamma   90.00
#
_symmetry.space_group_name_H-M   'P 1'
#
loop_
_entity.id
_entity.type
_entity.pdbx_description
1 polymer ?
#
loop_
_entity_poly.entity_id
_entity_poly.type
_entity_poly.pdbx_seq_one_letter_code
_entity_poly.pdbx_strand_id
1 'polypeptide(L)'
;MCSIDGSYKHIRKTKPSIAIPYIHPNREHLDERAIYGFIVYLVCFPAFVLYVIWAYIPHEWLNLIGITYLPNKHWSVTAPISLLIICISGLFAYIWNNRSLMQPLTSIYQIRDSLSMHAQNPTDSYVTDQQSNSNVSKPVELLRPLSIVPPVYDLDHIWVTSELYLKTNQVTISSIIDHDNMKR
;
A
#
# COMPACT_ATOMS: atom_id res chain seq x y z
N MET A 1 42.24 -7.78 -51.64
CA MET A 1 41.07 -6.89 -51.83
C MET A 1 39.88 -7.50 -51.11
N CYS A 2 39.02 -6.64 -50.56
CA CYS A 2 37.87 -6.88 -49.66
C CYS A 2 38.19 -7.07 -48.17
N SER A 3 37.46 -6.46 -47.24
CA SER A 3 36.94 -5.09 -47.09
C SER A 3 36.56 -5.04 -45.61
N ILE A 4 37.06 -4.04 -44.89
CA ILE A 4 36.67 -3.78 -43.50
C ILE A 4 35.20 -3.34 -43.53
N ASP A 5 34.32 -4.02 -42.80
CA ASP A 5 33.00 -3.45 -42.50
C ASP A 5 32.82 -3.40 -40.98
N GLY A 6 33.15 -2.23 -40.44
CA GLY A 6 32.91 -1.88 -39.05
C GLY A 6 31.44 -1.53 -38.88
N SER A 7 30.65 -2.44 -38.31
CA SER A 7 29.26 -2.13 -37.94
C SER A 7 29.23 -1.39 -36.61
N TYR A 8 29.29 -0.05 -36.69
CA TYR A 8 29.16 0.83 -35.53
C TYR A 8 27.73 0.76 -35.00
N LYS A 9 27.57 0.21 -33.79
CA LYS A 9 26.29 0.10 -33.08
C LYS A 9 25.79 1.49 -32.71
N HIS A 10 24.77 1.96 -33.43
CA HIS A 10 24.15 3.27 -33.20
C HIS A 10 23.45 3.31 -31.83
N ILE A 11 24.08 3.94 -30.84
CA ILE A 11 23.46 4.18 -29.52
C ILE A 11 22.44 5.31 -29.69
N ARG A 12 21.15 4.98 -29.68
CA ARG A 12 20.08 5.97 -29.66
C ARG A 12 20.04 6.66 -28.30
N LYS A 13 20.45 7.93 -28.25
CA LYS A 13 20.29 8.77 -27.05
C LYS A 13 18.80 9.03 -26.83
N THR A 14 18.24 8.43 -25.79
CA THR A 14 16.88 8.73 -25.34
C THR A 14 16.90 10.06 -24.60
N LYS A 15 16.10 11.02 -25.08
CA LYS A 15 15.84 12.28 -24.40
C LYS A 15 15.10 11.95 -23.09
N PRO A 16 15.54 12.42 -21.91
CA PRO A 16 14.79 12.18 -20.69
C PRO A 16 13.43 12.87 -20.84
N SER A 17 12.38 12.07 -20.93
CA SER A 17 11.01 12.55 -20.86
C SER A 17 10.83 13.08 -19.44
N ILE A 18 10.70 14.40 -19.31
CA ILE A 18 10.24 15.01 -18.06
C ILE A 18 8.82 14.50 -17.89
N ALA A 19 8.67 13.46 -17.06
CA ALA A 19 7.38 12.89 -16.73
C ALA A 19 6.61 13.95 -15.97
N ILE A 20 5.68 14.62 -16.64
CA ILE A 20 4.66 15.42 -15.98
C ILE A 20 3.86 14.41 -15.14
N PRO A 21 3.79 14.57 -13.80
CA PRO A 21 3.11 13.61 -12.95
C PRO A 21 1.64 13.57 -13.37
N TYR A 22 1.19 12.40 -13.81
CA TYR A 22 -0.20 12.13 -14.12
C TYR A 22 -1.04 12.45 -12.88
N ILE A 23 -1.91 13.44 -12.96
CA ILE A 23 -2.90 13.76 -11.94
C ILE A 23 -4.03 12.74 -12.09
N HIS A 24 -4.15 11.86 -11.11
CA HIS A 24 -5.20 10.84 -11.10
C HIS A 24 -6.54 11.55 -10.84
N PRO A 25 -7.61 11.25 -11.59
CA PRO A 25 -8.90 11.97 -11.50
C PRO A 25 -9.62 11.79 -10.15
N ASN A 26 -9.04 11.00 -9.24
CA ASN A 26 -9.58 10.64 -7.94
C ASN A 26 -8.56 10.96 -6.82
N ARG A 27 -7.99 12.17 -6.85
CA ARG A 27 -6.99 12.63 -5.85
C ARG A 27 -7.56 13.52 -4.76
N GLU A 28 -8.80 13.94 -4.89
CA GLU A 28 -9.44 14.90 -3.97
C GLU A 28 -9.26 14.46 -2.50
N HIS A 29 -9.47 13.18 -2.19
CA HIS A 29 -9.31 12.63 -0.84
C HIS A 29 -7.86 12.47 -0.37
N LEU A 30 -6.88 12.38 -1.28
CA LEU A 30 -5.46 12.33 -0.92
C LEU A 30 -4.93 13.75 -0.64
N ASP A 31 -5.37 14.71 -1.43
CA ASP A 31 -4.98 16.11 -1.32
C ASP A 31 -5.54 16.71 -0.02
N GLU A 32 -6.80 16.41 0.32
CA GLU A 32 -7.42 16.81 1.60
C GLU A 32 -6.62 16.32 2.81
N ARG A 33 -6.21 15.03 2.82
CA ARG A 33 -5.43 14.44 3.93
C ARG A 33 -4.07 15.13 4.10
N ALA A 34 -3.40 15.47 3.01
CA ALA A 34 -2.13 16.18 3.04
C ALA A 34 -2.28 17.60 3.63
N ILE A 35 -3.36 18.28 3.30
CA ILE A 35 -3.66 19.64 3.80
C ILE A 35 -3.91 19.63 5.31
N TYR A 36 -4.68 18.68 5.84
CA TYR A 36 -4.91 18.56 7.29
C TYR A 36 -3.60 18.32 8.05
N GLY A 37 -2.74 17.41 7.56
CA GLY A 37 -1.44 17.16 8.17
C GLY A 37 -0.55 18.40 8.17
N PHE A 38 -0.58 19.18 7.08
CA PHE A 38 0.17 20.42 6.96
C PHE A 38 -0.33 21.51 7.93
N ILE A 39 -1.64 21.69 8.07
CA ILE A 39 -2.22 22.64 9.03
C ILE A 39 -1.85 22.24 10.46
N VAL A 40 -1.98 20.95 10.79
CA VAL A 40 -1.58 20.43 12.11
C VAL A 40 -0.10 20.69 12.38
N TYR A 41 0.77 20.49 11.39
CA TYR A 41 2.20 20.80 11.53
C TYR A 41 2.45 22.30 11.81
N LEU A 42 1.80 23.20 11.06
CA LEU A 42 1.92 24.64 11.24
C LEU A 42 1.41 25.13 12.60
N VAL A 43 0.40 24.47 13.17
CA VAL A 43 -0.14 24.83 14.50
C VAL A 43 0.68 24.19 15.63
N CYS A 44 1.09 22.93 15.45
CA CYS A 44 1.77 22.16 16.49
C CYS A 44 3.15 22.74 16.82
N PHE A 45 3.91 23.19 15.81
CA PHE A 45 5.24 23.78 16.03
C PHE A 45 5.22 25.05 16.92
N PRO A 46 4.48 26.12 16.59
CA PRO A 46 4.40 27.30 17.44
C PRO A 46 3.72 27.01 18.79
N ALA A 47 2.71 26.13 18.83
CA ALA A 47 2.09 25.72 20.09
C ALA A 47 3.09 25.02 21.02
N PHE A 48 3.96 24.16 20.49
CA PHE A 48 5.02 23.51 21.25
C PHE A 48 6.05 24.52 21.78
N VAL A 49 6.47 25.49 20.94
CA VAL A 49 7.39 26.55 21.38
C VAL A 49 6.77 27.39 22.50
N LEU A 50 5.52 27.82 22.34
CA LEU A 50 4.79 28.57 23.39
C LEU A 50 4.63 27.74 24.66
N TYR A 51 4.37 26.45 24.54
CA TYR A 51 4.30 25.52 25.66
C TYR A 51 5.63 25.45 26.43
N VAL A 52 6.75 25.31 25.72
CA VAL A 52 8.09 25.28 26.32
C VAL A 52 8.39 26.60 27.02
N ILE A 53 8.15 27.74 26.38
CA ILE A 53 8.35 29.07 26.98
C ILE A 53 7.55 29.19 28.27
N TRP A 54 6.27 28.82 28.24
CA TRP A 54 5.44 28.82 29.44
C TRP A 54 5.93 27.83 30.51
N ALA A 55 6.41 26.65 30.12
CA ALA A 55 6.91 25.63 31.04
C ALA A 55 8.22 26.03 31.75
N TYR A 56 9.08 26.85 31.14
CA TYR A 56 10.33 27.30 31.74
C TYR A 56 10.24 28.66 32.45
N ILE A 57 9.34 29.55 32.05
CA ILE A 57 9.22 30.88 32.67
C ILE A 57 8.64 30.78 34.10
N PRO A 58 9.30 31.34 35.12
CA PRO A 58 8.78 31.32 36.49
C PRO A 58 7.57 32.25 36.67
N HIS A 59 6.70 31.94 37.64
CA HIS A 59 5.38 32.57 37.78
C HIS A 59 5.44 34.08 38.03
N GLU A 60 6.50 34.56 38.67
CA GLU A 60 6.69 35.97 38.99
C GLU A 60 6.76 36.83 37.72
N TRP A 61 7.40 36.30 36.67
CA TRP A 61 7.58 36.99 35.39
C TRP A 61 6.28 37.00 34.58
N LEU A 62 5.50 35.92 34.64
CA LEU A 62 4.16 35.86 34.03
C LEU A 62 3.19 36.85 34.69
N ASN A 63 3.25 36.98 36.01
CA ASN A 63 2.42 37.91 36.76
C ASN A 63 2.76 39.38 36.40
N LEU A 64 4.05 39.69 36.18
CA LEU A 64 4.49 41.02 35.73
C LEU A 64 3.98 41.39 34.33
N ILE A 65 3.80 40.39 33.45
CA ILE A 65 3.23 40.57 32.10
C ILE A 65 1.69 40.67 32.14
N GLY A 66 1.07 40.49 33.32
CA GLY A 66 -0.38 40.55 33.51
C GLY A 66 -1.10 39.23 33.22
N ILE A 67 -0.36 38.12 33.12
CA ILE A 67 -0.90 36.79 32.84
C ILE A 67 -1.09 36.05 34.18
N THR A 68 -2.24 36.22 34.80
CA THR A 68 -2.55 35.72 36.16
C THR A 68 -3.30 34.39 36.20
N TYR A 69 -3.96 33.98 35.11
CA TYR A 69 -4.92 32.86 35.11
C TYR A 69 -4.45 31.58 34.41
N LEU A 70 -3.14 31.35 34.25
CA LEU A 70 -2.67 30.07 33.71
C LEU A 70 -2.79 28.91 34.72
N PRO A 71 -3.00 27.68 34.22
CA PRO A 71 -3.02 26.50 35.06
C PRO A 71 -1.72 26.37 35.86
N ASN A 72 -1.82 25.73 37.02
CA ASN A 72 -0.69 25.48 37.90
C ASN A 72 0.49 24.82 37.16
N LYS A 73 1.73 25.16 37.54
CA LYS A 73 2.94 24.70 36.84
C LYS A 73 3.06 23.20 36.65
N HIS A 74 2.50 22.38 37.55
CA HIS A 74 2.56 20.92 37.44
C HIS A 74 1.98 20.38 36.12
N TRP A 75 1.06 21.12 35.50
CA TRP A 75 0.52 20.79 34.18
C TRP A 75 1.60 20.73 33.10
N SER A 76 2.75 21.38 33.26
CA SER A 76 3.89 21.26 32.33
C SER A 76 4.53 19.87 32.32
N VAL A 77 4.30 19.07 33.36
CA VAL A 77 4.76 17.67 33.45
C VAL A 77 3.61 16.72 33.21
N THR A 78 2.42 17.04 33.71
CA THR A 78 1.23 16.19 33.52
C THR A 78 0.81 16.14 32.05
N ALA A 79 0.83 17.26 31.31
CA ALA A 79 0.40 17.29 29.91
C ALA A 79 1.15 16.30 28.98
N PRO A 80 2.50 16.21 28.96
CA PRO A 80 3.20 15.25 28.11
C PRO A 80 2.94 13.81 28.56
N ILE A 81 2.80 13.56 29.87
CA ILE A 81 2.46 12.23 30.39
C ILE A 81 1.05 11.83 29.95
N SER A 82 0.07 12.73 30.06
CA SER A 82 -1.29 12.50 29.59
C SER A 82 -1.33 12.24 28.09
N LEU A 83 -0.55 12.98 27.29
CA LEU A 83 -0.45 12.76 25.84
C LEU A 83 0.08 11.36 25.51
N LEU A 84 1.10 10.87 26.23
CA LEU A 84 1.61 9.51 26.07
C LEU A 84 0.55 8.46 26.42
N ILE A 85 -0.17 8.65 27.53
CA ILE A 85 -1.25 7.74 27.95
C ILE A 85 -2.37 7.70 26.89
N ILE A 86 -2.77 8.86 26.36
CA ILE A 86 -3.79 8.95 25.30
C ILE A 86 -3.29 8.26 24.01
N CYS A 87 -2.02 8.44 23.65
CA CYS A 87 -1.44 7.79 22.47
C CYS A 87 -1.46 6.26 22.60
N ILE A 88 -0.99 5.72 23.73
CA ILE A 88 -1.01 4.29 24.02
C ILE A 88 -2.45 3.77 24.05
N SER A 89 -3.35 4.45 24.75
CA SER A 89 -4.77 4.11 24.80
C SER A 89 -5.42 4.11 23.42
N GLY A 90 -5.05 5.07 22.56
CA GLY A 90 -5.48 5.14 21.16
C GLY A 90 -5.03 3.93 20.34
N LEU A 91 -3.79 3.44 20.54
CA LEU A 91 -3.32 2.21 19.89
C LEU A 91 -4.09 0.98 20.38
N PHE A 92 -4.31 0.85 21.69
CA PHE A 92 -5.13 -0.23 22.25
C PHE A 92 -6.56 -0.19 21.71
N ALA A 93 -7.18 1.00 21.70
CA ALA A 93 -8.51 1.21 21.13
C ALA A 93 -8.52 0.88 19.64
N TYR A 94 -7.50 1.26 18.87
CA TYR A 94 -7.40 0.92 17.46
C TYR A 94 -7.35 -0.60 17.23
N ILE A 95 -6.49 -1.31 17.95
CA ILE A 95 -6.40 -2.78 17.87
C ILE A 95 -7.75 -3.40 18.25
N TRP A 96 -8.37 -2.92 19.33
CA TRP A 96 -9.68 -3.41 19.77
C TRP A 96 -10.76 -3.23 18.70
N ASN A 97 -10.91 -2.01 18.17
CA ASN A 97 -11.87 -1.72 17.11
C ASN A 97 -11.60 -2.55 15.85
N ASN A 98 -10.33 -2.66 15.44
CA ASN A 98 -9.92 -3.46 14.29
C ASN A 98 -10.31 -4.94 14.48
N ARG A 99 -10.09 -5.50 15.67
CA ARG A 99 -10.52 -6.86 16.02
C ARG A 99 -12.05 -7.01 16.03
N SER A 100 -12.80 -6.02 16.51
CA SER A 100 -14.26 -6.07 16.55
C SER A 100 -14.91 -5.96 15.16
N LEU A 101 -14.26 -5.26 14.22
CA LEU A 101 -14.76 -5.05 12.86
C LEU A 101 -14.31 -6.15 11.88
N MET A 102 -13.19 -6.83 12.16
CA MET A 102 -12.68 -7.92 11.33
C MET A 102 -13.40 -9.25 11.61
N GLN A 103 -13.52 -10.08 10.58
CA GLN A 103 -13.93 -11.47 10.71
C GLN A 103 -12.94 -12.24 11.61
N PRO A 104 -13.35 -13.33 12.29
CA PRO A 104 -12.43 -14.14 13.09
C PRO A 104 -11.30 -14.71 12.21
N LEU A 105 -10.09 -14.80 12.76
CA LEU A 105 -8.86 -15.20 12.03
C LEU A 105 -8.90 -16.63 11.48
N THR A 106 -9.88 -17.42 11.90
CA THR A 106 -10.14 -18.77 11.42
C THR A 106 -11.14 -18.82 10.26
N SER A 107 -11.67 -17.67 9.81
CA SER A 107 -12.67 -17.62 8.76
C SER A 107 -12.04 -17.77 7.37
N ILE A 108 -12.52 -18.77 6.62
CA ILE A 108 -12.15 -18.97 5.20
C ILE A 108 -12.44 -17.74 4.34
N TYR A 109 -13.39 -16.90 4.78
CA TYR A 109 -13.76 -15.67 4.10
C TYR A 109 -12.67 -14.59 4.12
N GLN A 110 -11.65 -14.70 4.99
CA GLN A 110 -10.49 -13.80 4.96
C GLN A 110 -9.57 -14.04 3.76
N ILE A 111 -9.55 -15.26 3.22
CA ILE A 111 -8.73 -15.67 2.07
C ILE A 111 -9.54 -15.53 0.76
N ARG A 112 -10.86 -15.33 0.88
CA ARG A 112 -11.80 -15.41 -0.24
C ARG A 112 -12.00 -14.05 -0.90
N ASP A 113 -11.72 -13.95 -2.20
CA ASP A 113 -12.03 -12.77 -3.00
C ASP A 113 -13.35 -12.95 -3.78
N SER A 114 -13.83 -11.89 -4.43
CA SER A 114 -15.10 -11.90 -5.18
C SER A 114 -15.10 -12.80 -6.41
N LEU A 115 -13.93 -13.27 -6.86
CA LEU A 115 -13.75 -14.09 -8.05
C LEU A 115 -13.44 -15.56 -7.73
N SER A 116 -13.19 -15.88 -6.46
CA SER A 116 -12.98 -17.26 -6.03
C SER A 116 -14.22 -18.12 -6.25
N MET A 117 -14.08 -19.12 -7.12
CA MET A 117 -15.12 -20.11 -7.40
C MET A 117 -15.02 -21.22 -6.35
N HIS A 118 -16.13 -21.52 -5.68
CA HIS A 118 -16.16 -22.65 -4.76
C HIS A 118 -16.43 -23.95 -5.51
N ALA A 119 -15.75 -25.03 -5.14
CA ALA A 119 -16.24 -26.36 -5.48
C ALA A 119 -17.50 -26.59 -4.64
N GLN A 120 -18.67 -26.68 -5.30
CA GLN A 120 -19.88 -27.16 -4.64
C GLN A 120 -19.59 -28.57 -4.12
N ASN A 121 -19.61 -28.75 -2.80
CA ASN A 121 -19.75 -30.09 -2.25
C ASN A 121 -21.11 -30.61 -2.76
N PRO A 122 -21.17 -31.79 -3.38
CA PRO A 122 -22.40 -32.33 -3.98
C PRO A 122 -23.59 -32.50 -3.03
N THR A 123 -23.44 -32.17 -1.74
CA THR A 123 -24.39 -32.46 -0.68
C THR A 123 -25.30 -31.28 -0.33
N ASP A 124 -25.14 -30.09 -0.94
CA ASP A 124 -26.01 -28.93 -0.68
C ASP A 124 -27.20 -28.84 -1.66
N SER A 125 -27.36 -29.80 -2.57
CA SER A 125 -28.50 -29.89 -3.48
C SER A 125 -29.66 -30.68 -2.88
N TYR A 126 -30.16 -30.26 -1.73
CA TYR A 126 -31.54 -30.55 -1.35
C TYR A 126 -32.15 -29.38 -0.57
N VAL A 127 -33.25 -28.89 -1.15
CA VAL A 127 -34.17 -27.86 -0.64
C VAL A 127 -33.80 -26.42 -0.99
N THR A 128 -34.30 -25.95 -2.14
CA THR A 128 -35.40 -24.97 -2.17
C THR A 128 -36.02 -24.99 -3.57
N ASP A 129 -37.11 -25.74 -3.72
CA ASP A 129 -38.01 -25.59 -4.86
C ASP A 129 -39.14 -24.61 -4.48
N GLN A 130 -39.25 -23.58 -5.32
CA GLN A 130 -40.45 -22.84 -5.72
C GLN A 130 -41.24 -22.01 -4.71
N GLN A 131 -41.13 -20.68 -4.86
CA GLN A 131 -42.28 -19.76 -4.85
C GLN A 131 -41.87 -18.41 -5.50
N SER A 132 -42.79 -17.79 -6.26
CA SER A 132 -42.75 -16.40 -6.80
C SER A 132 -42.46 -16.20 -8.30
N ASN A 133 -43.26 -16.85 -9.13
CA ASN A 133 -43.99 -16.26 -10.27
C ASN A 133 -43.88 -14.73 -10.47
N SER A 134 -43.44 -14.28 -11.67
CA SER A 134 -44.21 -13.41 -12.60
C SER A 134 -43.34 -12.81 -13.72
N ASN A 135 -43.79 -13.06 -14.95
CA ASN A 135 -43.65 -12.28 -16.18
C ASN A 135 -42.90 -10.92 -16.07
N VAL A 136 -41.65 -10.87 -16.54
CA VAL A 136 -41.06 -9.65 -17.10
C VAL A 136 -40.33 -10.02 -18.40
N SER A 137 -40.99 -9.75 -19.51
CA SER A 137 -40.38 -9.70 -20.84
C SER A 137 -39.40 -8.53 -20.89
N LYS A 138 -38.12 -8.82 -21.19
CA LYS A 138 -37.16 -7.93 -21.87
C LYS A 138 -35.89 -8.74 -22.21
N PRO A 139 -35.41 -8.76 -23.45
CA PRO A 139 -34.12 -9.35 -23.76
C PRO A 139 -33.03 -8.39 -23.24
N VAL A 140 -32.30 -8.79 -22.20
CA VAL A 140 -31.07 -8.11 -21.77
C VAL A 140 -29.96 -8.57 -22.70
N GLU A 141 -29.92 -7.95 -23.87
CA GLU A 141 -28.73 -7.89 -24.70
C GLU A 141 -28.18 -6.46 -24.56
N LEU A 142 -26.86 -6.34 -24.36
CA LEU A 142 -26.07 -5.10 -24.34
C LEU A 142 -25.63 -4.51 -22.98
N LEU A 143 -25.06 -5.33 -22.08
CA LEU A 143 -23.92 -4.88 -21.28
C LEU A 143 -22.93 -6.04 -21.17
N ARG A 144 -22.12 -6.25 -22.22
CA ARG A 144 -20.84 -6.93 -22.02
C ARG A 144 -20.06 -6.05 -21.04
N PRO A 145 -19.61 -6.52 -19.86
CA PRO A 145 -18.52 -5.82 -19.21
C PRO A 145 -17.36 -5.89 -20.21
N LEU A 146 -17.00 -4.73 -20.76
CA LEU A 146 -15.68 -4.55 -21.37
C LEU A 146 -14.70 -5.16 -20.38
N SER A 147 -14.01 -6.22 -20.80
CA SER A 147 -12.91 -6.82 -20.06
C SER A 147 -11.87 -5.72 -19.85
N ILE A 148 -12.01 -5.00 -18.73
CA ILE A 148 -11.08 -3.95 -18.30
C ILE A 148 -9.81 -4.57 -17.70
N VAL A 149 -9.77 -5.90 -17.65
CA VAL A 149 -8.62 -6.70 -17.28
C VAL A 149 -8.01 -7.25 -18.58
N PRO A 150 -6.75 -6.93 -18.89
CA PRO A 150 -6.07 -7.63 -19.98
C PRO A 150 -6.01 -9.12 -19.65
N PRO A 151 -6.06 -10.03 -20.64
CA PRO A 151 -5.89 -11.46 -20.38
C PRO A 151 -4.61 -11.65 -19.55
N VAL A 152 -4.75 -12.36 -18.43
CA VAL A 152 -3.63 -12.71 -17.59
C VAL A 152 -2.80 -13.70 -18.41
N TYR A 153 -1.76 -13.19 -19.06
CA TYR A 153 -0.69 -14.03 -19.56
C TYR A 153 0.11 -14.47 -18.34
N ASP A 154 -0.37 -15.51 -17.65
CA ASP A 154 0.44 -16.17 -16.65
C ASP A 154 1.70 -16.67 -17.38
N LEU A 155 2.84 -16.12 -17.00
CA LEU A 155 4.12 -16.60 -17.48
C LEU A 155 4.25 -18.04 -16.97
N ASP A 156 4.32 -19.01 -17.89
CA ASP A 156 4.40 -20.42 -17.50
C ASP A 156 5.59 -20.62 -16.56
N HIS A 157 5.30 -20.97 -15.31
CA HIS A 157 6.31 -21.14 -14.28
C HIS A 157 7.30 -22.26 -14.66
N ILE A 158 6.85 -23.24 -15.46
CA ILE A 158 7.69 -24.31 -16.01
C ILE A 158 8.73 -23.72 -16.98
N TRP A 159 8.32 -22.74 -17.80
CA TRP A 159 9.24 -22.03 -18.70
C TRP A 159 10.25 -21.18 -17.91
N VAL A 160 9.80 -20.38 -16.94
CA VAL A 160 10.68 -19.50 -16.15
C VAL A 160 11.72 -20.30 -15.37
N THR A 161 11.31 -21.40 -14.75
CA THR A 161 12.23 -22.27 -14.01
C THR A 161 13.23 -22.96 -14.94
N SER A 162 12.82 -23.33 -16.16
CA SER A 162 13.74 -23.88 -17.16
C SER A 162 14.81 -22.87 -17.59
N GLU A 163 14.43 -21.62 -17.81
CA GLU A 163 15.36 -20.59 -18.28
C GLU A 163 16.33 -20.15 -17.18
N LEU A 164 15.87 -20.06 -15.92
CA LEU A 164 16.71 -19.62 -14.80
C LEU A 164 17.60 -20.73 -14.25
N TYR A 165 17.05 -21.93 -14.03
CA TYR A 165 17.75 -22.99 -13.30
C TYR A 165 18.42 -24.01 -14.22
N LEU A 166 17.75 -24.41 -15.32
CA LEU A 166 18.29 -25.45 -16.20
C LEU A 166 19.31 -24.87 -17.19
N LYS A 167 19.07 -23.67 -17.72
CA LYS A 167 19.99 -23.04 -18.66
C LYS A 167 21.28 -22.55 -18.01
N THR A 168 21.20 -21.97 -16.81
CA THR A 168 22.37 -21.55 -16.03
C THR A 168 23.29 -22.73 -15.68
N ASN A 169 22.73 -23.91 -15.42
CA ASN A 169 23.50 -25.12 -15.12
C ASN A 169 24.28 -25.64 -16.34
N GLN A 170 23.67 -25.60 -17.53
CA GLN A 170 24.34 -25.98 -18.79
C GLN A 170 25.49 -25.04 -19.17
N VAL A 171 25.32 -23.73 -18.96
CA VAL A 171 26.39 -22.74 -19.19
C VAL A 171 27.56 -22.95 -18.22
N THR A 172 27.27 -23.29 -16.96
CA THR A 172 28.31 -23.58 -15.96
C THR A 172 29.10 -24.85 -16.32
N ILE A 173 28.42 -25.93 -16.72
CA ILE A 173 29.06 -27.20 -17.08
C ILE A 173 29.91 -27.07 -18.35
N SER A 174 29.44 -26.35 -19.38
CA SER A 174 30.23 -26.11 -20.60
C SER A 174 31.50 -25.29 -20.33
N SER A 175 31.42 -24.26 -19.48
CA SER A 175 32.59 -23.45 -19.11
C SER A 175 33.64 -24.21 -18.29
N ILE A 176 33.22 -25.19 -17.48
CA ILE A 176 34.12 -26.05 -16.68
C ILE A 176 34.84 -27.06 -17.59
N ILE A 177 34.15 -27.64 -18.58
CA ILE A 177 34.73 -28.59 -19.52
C ILE A 177 35.74 -27.91 -20.47
N ASP A 178 35.46 -26.69 -20.94
CA ASP A 178 36.40 -25.93 -21.76
C ASP A 178 37.66 -25.51 -20.98
N HIS A 179 37.51 -25.13 -19.71
CA HIS A 179 38.65 -24.77 -18.87
C HIS A 179 39.57 -25.98 -18.56
N ASP A 180 39.01 -27.19 -18.47
CA ASP A 180 39.78 -28.42 -18.19
C ASP A 180 40.51 -28.94 -19.45
N ASN A 181 39.94 -28.76 -20.65
CA ASN A 181 40.61 -29.08 -21.93
C ASN A 181 41.77 -28.14 -22.27
N MET A 182 41.79 -26.91 -21.72
CA MET A 182 42.87 -25.94 -21.98
C MET A 182 44.11 -26.14 -21.09
N LYS A 183 44.04 -27.03 -20.08
CA LYS A 183 45.13 -27.36 -19.15
C LYS A 183 45.86 -28.67 -19.49
N ARG A 184 45.47 -29.36 -20.56
CA ARG A 184 46.08 -30.63 -21.02
C ARG A 184 46.92 -30.43 -22.27
#